data_AF-A0A1B6GLZ3-F1
#
_entry.id   AF-A0A1B6GLZ3-F1
#
_cell.length_a   1.000
_cell.length_b   1.000
_cell.length_c   1.000
_cell.angle_alpha   90.00
_cell.angle_beta   90.00
_cell.angle_gamma   90.00
#
_symmetry.space_group_name_H-M   'P 1'
#
loop_
_entity.id
_entity.type
_entity.pdbx_description
1 polymer ?
#
loop_
_entity_poly.entity_id
_entity_poly.type
_entity_poly.pdbx_seq_one_letter_code
_entity_poly.pdbx_strand_id
1 'polypeptide(L)'
;EKSQLQRTLHNLENLAVRKLNLSSSTIEDGRPPSPVDSSIDLTAPDPFLAATTLNPFSEGGLYLSEEWLHAQEHELIDWAGRMLRPPGELELDREHSHNTLYRLNALRATAFNLLIAPETAMPLSKVKVAVEKKIICIRADKQLHVDLGLQDKVISLLMNYNPLWLRLCLEAIFQCTIDLKRHSDSAGLINFIRKRVISDDFIKESCSHPSIPYMMLPEFEDKMKKFTLYKFLVLVYLLDLVKRKKVMLHDPCLFKKDSKLKSSKEILIEFNKIFIPCGDTSITKVLCMIGYDVSHHQTYLHEFDFTLNNRCELRDGVRLTKLAEILVGDNSLCSKLRLPAISSLQKKFNVEVAITALKNAGYDLPLNVSAKNISDGHKEKTLSFLWHLRGIIEKRAAILIVSKWRKTKLLRQDRSNYLKIKNSFIKIQKWYRKMKDSKRSNEEIEQGKRERFIPIKEAALYTQRKFRANKLSRQTRTSYVSLRETVMCVQRTFRAKRLARQDRLSFLTKRKTVVYMQRKFRANRLARQERQSFVSMREAAVYI
;
A
#
# COMPACT_ATOMS: atom_id res chain seq x y z
N GLU A 1 -20.37 39.30 14.24
CA GLU A 1 -20.04 38.27 13.23
C GLU A 1 -20.45 38.66 11.79
N LYS A 2 -21.70 39.08 11.51
CA LYS A 2 -22.13 39.49 10.16
C LYS A 2 -21.32 40.65 9.53
N SER A 3 -20.87 41.63 10.32
CA SER A 3 -20.05 42.75 9.83
C SER A 3 -18.58 42.39 9.58
N GLN A 4 -18.04 41.39 10.28
CA GLN A 4 -16.70 40.86 10.04
C GLN A 4 -16.66 40.06 8.72
N LEU A 5 -17.70 39.28 8.45
CA LEU A 5 -17.85 38.55 7.18
C LEU A 5 -17.95 39.48 5.97
N GLN A 6 -18.69 40.60 6.10
CA GLN A 6 -18.78 41.61 5.02
C GLN A 6 -17.45 42.33 4.77
N ARG A 7 -16.68 42.64 5.82
CA ARG A 7 -15.32 43.22 5.66
C ARG A 7 -14.34 42.24 5.01
N THR A 8 -14.43 40.95 5.33
CA THR A 8 -13.58 39.94 4.68
C THR A 8 -13.96 39.71 3.22
N LEU A 9 -15.25 39.80 2.87
CA LEU A 9 -15.70 39.68 1.48
C LEU A 9 -15.24 40.88 0.63
N HIS A 10 -15.39 42.09 1.16
CA HIS A 10 -14.93 43.32 0.50
C HIS A 10 -13.40 43.34 0.31
N ASN A 11 -12.64 42.82 1.27
CA ASN A 11 -11.19 42.71 1.15
C ASN A 11 -10.74 41.65 0.13
N LEU A 12 -11.53 40.58 -0.08
CA LEU A 12 -11.23 39.54 -1.08
C LEU A 12 -11.59 40.00 -2.50
N GLU A 13 -12.66 40.77 -2.68
CA GLU A 13 -13.00 41.39 -3.97
C GLU A 13 -11.94 42.42 -4.41
N ASN A 14 -11.44 43.24 -3.48
CA ASN A 14 -10.37 44.20 -3.77
C ASN A 14 -9.01 43.53 -4.08
N LEU A 15 -8.77 42.30 -3.58
CA LEU A 15 -7.56 41.51 -3.87
C LEU A 15 -7.60 40.86 -5.25
N ALA A 16 -8.80 40.52 -5.75
CA ALA A 16 -8.99 40.00 -7.11
C ALA A 16 -8.81 41.09 -8.17
N VAL A 17 -9.28 42.31 -7.90
CA VAL A 17 -9.10 43.47 -8.81
C VAL A 17 -7.64 43.92 -8.88
N ARG A 18 -6.88 43.86 -7.77
CA ARG A 18 -5.45 44.22 -7.77
C ARG A 18 -4.55 43.23 -8.52
N LYS A 19 -4.95 41.97 -8.72
CA LYS A 19 -4.17 40.99 -9.49
C LYS A 19 -4.40 41.07 -11.01
N LEU A 20 -5.47 41.73 -11.47
CA LEU A 20 -5.77 41.92 -12.89
C LEU A 20 -5.19 43.24 -13.46
N ASN A 21 -4.72 44.17 -12.61
CA ASN A 21 -4.15 45.46 -13.02
C ASN A 21 -2.61 45.54 -12.91
N LEU A 22 -1.92 44.40 -12.78
CA LEU A 22 -0.45 44.33 -12.67
C LEU A 22 0.24 43.91 -13.99
N SER A 23 -0.46 43.99 -15.13
CA SER A 23 0.11 43.78 -16.46
C SER A 23 -0.17 44.94 -17.42
N SER A 24 -0.03 46.17 -16.93
CA SER A 24 -0.02 47.37 -17.77
C SER A 24 0.89 48.45 -17.18
N SER A 25 1.97 48.73 -17.92
CA SER A 25 2.78 49.96 -17.94
C SER A 25 3.51 50.41 -16.66
N THR A 26 4.83 50.25 -16.67
CA THR A 26 5.76 51.33 -16.29
C THR A 26 6.86 51.40 -17.35
N ILE A 27 6.66 52.33 -18.28
CA ILE A 27 7.75 52.99 -19.02
C ILE A 27 8.30 54.03 -18.06
N GLU A 28 9.58 53.94 -17.72
CA GLU A 28 10.47 55.07 -17.44
C GLU A 28 11.86 54.50 -17.13
N ASP A 29 12.75 54.54 -18.11
CA ASP A 29 14.16 54.88 -17.89
C ASP A 29 14.78 55.32 -19.22
N GLY A 30 15.14 56.59 -19.28
CA GLY A 30 15.71 57.24 -20.43
C GLY A 30 17.14 56.78 -20.70
N ARG A 31 17.33 56.05 -21.80
CA ARG A 31 18.58 55.99 -22.54
C ARG A 31 18.28 55.55 -23.98
N PRO A 32 18.72 56.27 -25.03
CA PRO A 32 18.45 55.85 -26.40
C PRO A 32 19.30 54.61 -26.73
N PRO A 33 18.71 53.50 -27.19
CA PRO A 33 19.47 52.43 -27.81
C PRO A 33 19.81 52.84 -29.26
N SER A 34 21.08 52.70 -29.60
CA SER A 34 21.67 52.88 -30.94
C SER A 34 20.94 52.07 -32.02
N PRO A 35 20.97 52.50 -33.30
CA PRO A 35 20.32 51.78 -34.38
C PRO A 35 21.09 50.47 -34.60
N VAL A 36 20.47 49.34 -34.25
CA VAL A 36 20.93 48.02 -34.69
C VAL A 36 20.21 47.71 -35.98
N ASP A 37 21.01 47.38 -36.98
CA ASP A 37 20.67 47.14 -38.38
C ASP A 37 19.37 46.36 -38.57
N SER A 38 18.46 47.00 -39.31
CA SER A 38 17.32 46.36 -39.94
C SER A 38 17.78 45.51 -41.12
N SER A 39 18.16 44.26 -40.84
CA SER A 39 18.10 43.16 -41.80
C SER A 39 17.22 42.06 -41.23
N ILE A 40 15.91 42.38 -41.13
CA ILE A 40 14.89 41.34 -41.00
C ILE A 40 14.85 40.64 -42.36
N ASP A 41 15.64 39.57 -42.47
CA ASP A 41 15.64 38.66 -43.59
C ASP A 41 14.27 37.95 -43.62
N LEU A 42 13.40 38.41 -44.53
CA LEU A 42 12.03 37.94 -44.74
C LEU A 42 11.95 36.54 -45.38
N THR A 43 12.98 35.70 -45.22
CA THR A 43 13.12 34.43 -45.96
C THR A 43 13.17 33.16 -45.11
N ALA A 44 12.99 33.24 -43.78
CA ALA A 44 12.81 32.06 -42.94
C ALA A 44 11.35 31.98 -42.42
N PRO A 45 10.49 31.10 -42.97
CA PRO A 45 9.17 30.88 -42.38
C PRO A 45 9.33 30.39 -40.94
N ASP A 46 8.53 30.95 -40.03
CA ASP A 46 8.53 30.62 -38.60
C ASP A 46 8.57 29.09 -38.40
N PRO A 47 9.59 28.54 -37.71
CA PRO A 47 9.72 27.11 -37.48
C PRO A 47 8.56 26.51 -36.67
N PHE A 48 7.69 27.36 -36.10
CA PHE A 48 6.50 26.97 -35.33
C PHE A 48 5.16 27.26 -36.05
N LEU A 49 5.18 27.74 -37.30
CA LEU A 49 3.96 27.87 -38.12
C LEU A 49 3.33 26.48 -38.37
N ALA A 50 2.00 26.38 -38.27
CA ALA A 50 1.29 25.11 -38.53
C ALA A 50 1.45 24.61 -39.99
N ALA A 51 1.90 25.47 -40.90
CA ALA A 51 2.21 25.12 -42.29
C ALA A 51 3.58 24.42 -42.47
N THR A 52 4.48 24.48 -41.48
CA THR A 52 5.82 23.88 -41.53
C THR A 52 5.83 22.37 -41.22
N THR A 53 4.65 21.75 -41.01
CA THR A 53 4.49 20.29 -40.85
C THR A 53 4.54 19.49 -42.15
N LEU A 54 4.85 20.12 -43.28
CA LEU A 54 5.09 19.42 -44.55
C LEU A 54 6.42 18.66 -44.48
N ASN A 55 6.46 17.46 -45.07
CA ASN A 55 7.67 16.66 -45.07
C ASN A 55 8.77 17.36 -45.89
N PRO A 56 9.88 17.80 -45.26
CA PRO A 56 10.93 18.57 -45.93
C PRO A 56 11.66 17.77 -47.01
N PHE A 57 11.46 16.44 -47.05
CA PHE A 57 12.07 15.53 -48.00
C PHE A 57 11.16 15.14 -49.19
N SER A 58 9.95 15.70 -49.29
CA SER A 58 8.99 15.36 -50.37
C SER A 58 8.88 16.40 -51.48
N GLU A 59 9.23 17.66 -51.20
CA GLU A 59 9.24 18.73 -52.20
C GLU A 59 10.67 19.01 -52.62
N GLY A 60 11.05 18.63 -53.84
CA GLY A 60 12.41 18.77 -54.38
C GLY A 60 12.78 20.20 -54.76
N GLY A 61 12.52 21.19 -53.90
CA GLY A 61 12.53 22.60 -54.31
C GLY A 61 12.94 23.66 -53.30
N LEU A 62 13.41 23.34 -52.10
CA LEU A 62 13.97 24.37 -51.20
C LEU A 62 15.39 24.04 -50.78
N TYR A 63 16.25 25.05 -50.88
CA TYR A 63 17.65 25.08 -50.49
C TYR A 63 17.86 24.58 -49.05
N LEU A 64 17.94 23.27 -48.86
CA LEU A 64 18.40 22.69 -47.61
C LEU A 64 19.93 22.74 -47.64
N SER A 65 20.54 23.52 -46.75
CA SER A 65 22.00 23.48 -46.59
C SER A 65 22.44 22.05 -46.28
N GLU A 66 23.60 21.62 -46.79
CA GLU A 66 24.12 20.28 -46.51
C GLU A 66 24.25 20.06 -44.99
N GLU A 67 24.61 21.11 -44.25
CA GLU A 67 24.68 21.12 -42.79
C GLU A 67 23.34 20.80 -42.12
N TRP A 68 22.25 21.42 -42.58
CA TRP A 68 20.91 21.14 -42.05
C TRP A 68 20.49 19.70 -42.33
N LEU A 69 20.75 19.21 -43.55
CA LEU A 69 20.42 17.85 -43.95
C LEU A 69 21.21 16.82 -43.11
N HIS A 70 22.47 17.11 -42.80
CA HIS A 70 23.31 16.29 -41.92
C HIS A 70 22.80 16.31 -40.47
N ALA A 71 22.39 17.47 -39.95
CA ALA A 71 21.82 17.59 -38.61
C ALA A 71 20.52 16.77 -38.48
N GLN A 72 19.63 16.85 -39.48
CA GLN A 72 18.40 16.07 -39.51
C GLN A 72 18.63 14.57 -39.66
N GLU A 73 19.62 14.17 -40.48
CA GLU A 73 20.03 12.77 -40.56
C GLU A 73 20.50 12.25 -39.19
N HIS A 74 21.35 12.99 -38.50
CA HIS A 74 21.82 12.61 -37.17
C HIS A 74 20.67 12.50 -36.16
N GLU A 75 19.75 13.47 -36.14
CA GLU A 75 18.62 13.46 -35.21
C GLU A 75 17.67 12.28 -35.44
N LEU A 76 17.31 11.98 -36.70
CA LEU A 76 16.41 10.88 -37.04
C LEU A 76 17.04 9.51 -36.78
N ILE A 77 18.35 9.37 -37.01
CA ILE A 77 19.11 8.16 -36.74
C ILE A 77 19.25 7.95 -35.23
N ASP A 78 19.60 8.99 -34.46
CA ASP A 78 19.66 8.93 -33.00
C ASP A 78 18.28 8.61 -32.40
N TRP A 79 17.20 9.23 -32.90
CA TRP A 79 15.84 8.91 -32.50
C TRP A 79 15.50 7.43 -32.74
N ALA A 80 15.74 6.91 -33.94
CA ALA A 80 15.48 5.51 -34.27
C ALA A 80 16.37 4.56 -33.43
N GLY A 81 17.63 4.93 -33.19
CA GLY A 81 18.55 4.21 -32.32
C GLY A 81 18.05 4.14 -30.88
N ARG A 82 17.55 5.25 -30.32
CA ARG A 82 16.93 5.29 -28.97
C ARG A 82 15.69 4.42 -28.88
N MET A 83 14.89 4.33 -29.94
CA MET A 83 13.72 3.43 -29.98
C MET A 83 14.12 1.95 -30.03
N LEU A 84 15.22 1.62 -30.72
CA LEU A 84 15.73 0.26 -30.83
C LEU A 84 16.51 -0.21 -29.59
N ARG A 85 17.11 0.73 -28.84
CA ARG A 85 17.75 0.41 -27.56
C ARG A 85 16.70 -0.04 -26.54
N PRO A 86 16.87 -1.23 -25.93
CA PRO A 86 15.99 -1.64 -24.85
C PRO A 86 16.03 -0.60 -23.73
N PRO A 87 14.90 -0.26 -23.08
CA PRO A 87 14.82 0.76 -22.03
C PRO A 87 15.74 0.50 -20.81
N GLY A 88 16.38 -0.66 -20.72
CA GLY A 88 17.30 -1.04 -19.65
C GLY A 88 18.75 -0.55 -19.78
N GLU A 89 19.20 -0.05 -20.95
CA GLU A 89 20.54 0.58 -21.05
C GLU A 89 20.59 1.98 -20.41
N LEU A 90 19.43 2.57 -20.13
CA LEU A 90 19.32 3.83 -19.36
C LEU A 90 19.46 3.63 -17.83
N GLU A 91 19.59 2.38 -17.34
CA GLU A 91 19.70 2.08 -15.90
C GLU A 91 21.06 1.49 -15.47
N LEU A 92 22.01 1.26 -16.39
CA LEU A 92 23.32 0.72 -16.04
C LEU A 92 24.39 1.78 -15.78
N ASP A 93 24.12 3.03 -16.12
CA ASP A 93 24.99 4.14 -15.79
C ASP A 93 24.48 4.89 -14.55
N ARG A 94 25.24 4.70 -13.45
CA ARG A 94 25.38 5.53 -12.23
C ARG A 94 24.95 4.85 -10.90
N GLU A 95 25.99 4.39 -10.19
CA GLU A 95 26.16 4.52 -8.73
C GLU A 95 25.41 3.61 -7.72
N HIS A 96 25.15 2.31 -7.98
CA HIS A 96 24.60 1.45 -6.92
C HIS A 96 25.22 0.03 -6.85
N SER A 97 26.47 -0.07 -6.42
CA SER A 97 27.13 -1.35 -6.07
C SER A 97 26.37 -2.19 -5.03
N HIS A 98 25.52 -1.56 -4.21
CA HIS A 98 24.69 -2.27 -3.24
C HIS A 98 23.46 -2.94 -3.90
N ASN A 99 22.89 -2.32 -4.95
CA ASN A 99 21.79 -2.90 -5.72
C ASN A 99 22.27 -4.05 -6.62
N THR A 100 23.50 -4.01 -7.12
CA THR A 100 24.03 -5.09 -7.99
C THR A 100 24.23 -6.39 -7.21
N LEU A 101 24.73 -6.36 -5.98
CA LEU A 101 24.88 -7.55 -5.15
C LEU A 101 23.52 -8.15 -4.76
N TYR A 102 22.56 -7.31 -4.35
CA TYR A 102 21.19 -7.76 -4.05
C TYR A 102 20.52 -8.40 -5.27
N ARG A 103 20.65 -7.76 -6.45
CA ARG A 103 20.13 -8.30 -7.73
C ARG A 103 20.78 -9.64 -8.07
N LEU A 104 22.09 -9.80 -7.93
CA LEU A 104 22.77 -11.08 -8.18
C LEU A 104 22.34 -12.17 -7.19
N ASN A 105 22.18 -11.83 -5.90
CA ASN A 105 21.69 -12.78 -4.90
C ASN A 105 20.25 -13.23 -5.24
N ALA A 106 19.38 -12.30 -5.64
CA ALA A 106 18.03 -12.63 -6.09
C ALA A 106 18.03 -13.54 -7.33
N LEU A 107 18.90 -13.26 -8.31
CA LEU A 107 19.07 -14.11 -9.50
C LEU A 107 19.59 -15.51 -9.16
N ARG A 108 20.51 -15.63 -8.19
CA ARG A 108 20.99 -16.95 -7.72
C ARG A 108 19.87 -17.74 -7.04
N ALA A 109 19.10 -17.06 -6.19
CA ALA A 109 17.96 -17.68 -5.51
C ALA A 109 16.91 -18.17 -6.53
N THR A 110 16.60 -17.37 -7.56
CA THR A 110 15.67 -17.80 -8.62
C THR A 110 16.22 -18.97 -9.43
N ALA A 111 17.49 -18.94 -9.83
CA ALA A 111 18.13 -20.06 -10.54
C ALA A 111 18.15 -21.34 -9.70
N PHE A 112 18.42 -21.24 -8.40
CA PHE A 112 18.40 -22.38 -7.48
C PHE A 112 16.99 -22.94 -7.25
N ASN A 113 16.00 -22.06 -7.04
CA ASN A 113 14.60 -22.47 -6.92
C ASN A 113 14.10 -23.18 -8.18
N LEU A 114 14.58 -22.77 -9.36
CA LEU A 114 14.31 -23.46 -10.62
C LEU A 114 14.95 -24.86 -10.69
N LEU A 115 16.06 -25.11 -10.00
CA LEU A 115 16.69 -26.43 -9.92
C LEU A 115 15.91 -27.38 -8.99
N ILE A 116 15.32 -26.83 -7.93
CA ILE A 116 14.55 -27.60 -6.92
C ILE A 116 13.11 -27.88 -7.37
N ALA A 117 12.57 -27.04 -8.27
CA ALA A 117 11.20 -27.17 -8.75
C ALA A 117 10.87 -28.61 -9.20
N PRO A 118 9.66 -29.14 -8.92
CA PRO A 118 9.33 -30.53 -9.22
C PRO A 118 9.44 -30.86 -10.72
N GLU A 119 9.15 -29.88 -11.58
CA GLU A 119 9.29 -30.00 -13.05
C GLU A 119 10.72 -30.33 -13.49
N THR A 120 11.73 -29.85 -12.77
CA THR A 120 13.15 -29.94 -13.13
C THR A 120 13.90 -30.99 -12.33
N ALA A 121 13.53 -31.16 -11.06
CA ALA A 121 14.08 -32.18 -10.17
C ALA A 121 13.77 -33.60 -10.66
N MET A 122 12.59 -33.82 -11.27
CA MET A 122 12.18 -35.14 -11.77
C MET A 122 13.08 -35.64 -12.91
N PRO A 123 13.32 -34.89 -14.01
CA PRO A 123 14.31 -35.27 -15.02
C PRO A 123 15.72 -35.48 -14.44
N LEU A 124 16.18 -34.58 -13.56
CA LEU A 124 17.54 -34.66 -12.99
C LEU A 124 17.74 -35.87 -12.06
N SER A 125 16.71 -36.28 -11.31
CA SER A 125 16.76 -37.50 -10.49
C SER A 125 16.87 -38.75 -11.35
N LYS A 126 16.10 -38.83 -12.45
CA LYS A 126 16.20 -39.92 -13.42
C LYS A 126 17.56 -39.94 -14.13
N VAL A 127 18.13 -38.77 -14.46
CA VAL A 127 19.50 -38.67 -14.99
C VAL A 127 20.52 -39.20 -13.98
N LYS A 128 20.37 -38.87 -12.68
CA LYS A 128 21.23 -39.41 -11.61
C LYS A 128 21.19 -40.94 -11.60
N VAL A 129 19.99 -41.52 -11.62
CA VAL A 129 19.79 -42.98 -11.67
C VAL A 129 20.40 -43.58 -12.94
N ALA A 130 20.26 -42.92 -14.10
CA ALA A 130 20.84 -43.40 -15.36
C ALA A 130 22.37 -43.41 -15.34
N VAL A 131 22.99 -42.42 -14.69
CA VAL A 131 24.45 -42.36 -14.50
C VAL A 131 24.91 -43.40 -13.47
N GLU A 132 24.17 -43.58 -12.37
CA GLU A 132 24.49 -44.58 -11.34
C GLU A 132 24.45 -46.01 -11.88
N LYS A 133 23.39 -46.33 -12.65
CA LYS A 133 23.19 -47.61 -13.34
C LYS A 133 24.08 -47.79 -14.58
N LYS A 134 24.95 -46.83 -14.90
CA LYS A 134 25.84 -46.83 -16.08
C LYS A 134 25.11 -46.96 -17.42
N ILE A 135 23.86 -46.53 -17.51
CA ILE A 135 23.12 -46.38 -18.79
C ILE A 135 23.81 -45.30 -19.64
N ILE A 136 24.26 -44.23 -18.98
CA ILE A 136 25.12 -43.21 -19.56
C ILE A 136 26.44 -43.25 -18.81
N CYS A 137 27.51 -43.68 -19.48
CA CYS A 137 28.84 -43.79 -18.89
C CYS A 137 29.91 -43.16 -19.80
N ILE A 138 30.92 -42.59 -19.17
CA ILE A 138 32.13 -42.13 -19.86
C ILE A 138 32.97 -43.36 -20.20
N ARG A 139 33.63 -43.37 -21.36
CA ARG A 139 34.45 -44.49 -21.81
C ARG A 139 35.52 -44.86 -20.77
N ALA A 140 35.82 -46.16 -20.68
CA ALA A 140 36.79 -46.68 -19.72
C ALA A 140 38.21 -46.11 -19.96
N ASP A 141 38.61 -45.91 -21.22
CA ASP A 141 39.92 -45.38 -21.63
C ASP A 141 40.13 -43.88 -21.36
N LYS A 142 39.10 -43.15 -20.92
CA LYS A 142 39.14 -41.70 -20.71
C LYS A 142 39.29 -41.35 -19.24
N GLN A 143 40.52 -41.14 -18.78
CA GLN A 143 40.82 -40.78 -17.40
C GLN A 143 40.70 -39.27 -17.14
N LEU A 144 39.47 -38.79 -17.00
CA LEU A 144 39.18 -37.36 -16.77
C LEU A 144 39.84 -36.75 -15.53
N HIS A 145 40.16 -37.55 -14.51
CA HIS A 145 40.75 -37.06 -13.27
C HIS A 145 42.26 -36.77 -13.38
N VAL A 146 42.95 -37.36 -14.37
CA VAL A 146 44.40 -37.19 -14.60
C VAL A 146 44.67 -36.39 -15.87
N ASP A 147 43.94 -36.67 -16.95
CA ASP A 147 44.21 -36.11 -18.26
C ASP A 147 43.72 -34.65 -18.36
N LEU A 148 44.65 -33.72 -18.19
CA LEU A 148 44.40 -32.27 -18.31
C LEU A 148 43.86 -31.88 -19.69
N GLY A 149 44.24 -32.58 -20.76
CA GLY A 149 43.74 -32.31 -22.11
C GLY A 149 42.27 -32.69 -22.27
N LEU A 150 41.82 -33.78 -21.65
CA LEU A 150 40.40 -34.14 -21.58
C LEU A 150 39.62 -33.16 -20.69
N GLN A 151 40.19 -32.72 -19.58
CA GLN A 151 39.57 -31.68 -18.75
C GLN A 151 39.39 -30.37 -19.53
N ASP A 152 40.41 -29.96 -20.29
CA ASP A 152 40.37 -28.75 -21.11
C ASP A 152 39.36 -28.87 -22.27
N LYS A 153 39.09 -30.08 -22.77
CA LYS A 153 37.98 -30.32 -23.71
C LYS A 153 36.61 -30.10 -23.07
N VAL A 154 36.39 -30.56 -21.83
CA VAL A 154 35.12 -30.29 -21.11
C VAL A 154 34.97 -28.80 -20.82
N ILE A 155 36.05 -28.16 -20.36
CA ILE A 155 36.06 -26.73 -20.05
C ILE A 155 35.81 -25.90 -21.33
N SER A 156 36.45 -26.24 -22.45
CA SER A 156 36.25 -25.51 -23.71
C SER A 156 34.82 -25.61 -24.23
N LEU A 157 34.13 -26.75 -24.04
CA LEU A 157 32.71 -26.89 -24.34
C LEU A 157 31.88 -25.90 -23.51
N LEU A 158 32.10 -25.84 -22.19
CA LEU A 158 31.38 -24.92 -21.29
C LEU A 158 31.72 -23.45 -21.54
N MET A 159 32.94 -23.14 -21.98
CA MET A 159 33.38 -21.78 -22.27
C MET A 159 32.79 -21.18 -23.56
N ASN A 160 32.03 -21.96 -24.35
CA ASN A 160 31.19 -21.43 -25.43
C ASN A 160 29.98 -20.65 -24.89
N TYR A 161 29.54 -20.95 -23.66
CA TYR A 161 28.51 -20.17 -22.99
C TYR A 161 29.02 -18.78 -22.60
N ASN A 162 28.11 -17.84 -22.49
CA ASN A 162 28.36 -16.50 -21.97
C ASN A 162 28.78 -16.61 -20.49
N PRO A 163 29.90 -15.99 -20.08
CA PRO A 163 30.42 -16.09 -18.71
C PRO A 163 29.44 -15.62 -17.64
N LEU A 164 28.53 -14.68 -17.96
CA LEU A 164 27.50 -14.21 -17.02
C LEU A 164 26.52 -15.32 -16.64
N TRP A 165 25.98 -16.04 -17.63
CA TRP A 165 25.08 -17.16 -17.41
C TRP A 165 25.78 -18.34 -16.75
N LEU A 166 27.01 -18.62 -17.18
CA LEU A 166 27.85 -19.69 -16.63
C LEU A 166 28.14 -19.46 -15.15
N ARG A 167 28.57 -18.24 -14.78
CA ARG A 167 28.77 -17.84 -13.39
C ARG A 167 27.50 -18.03 -12.57
N LEU A 168 26.36 -17.50 -13.05
CA LEU A 168 25.09 -17.59 -12.32
C LEU A 168 24.71 -19.04 -12.01
N CYS A 169 24.81 -19.93 -13.01
CA CYS A 169 24.46 -21.34 -12.85
C CYS A 169 25.44 -22.10 -11.95
N LEU A 170 26.74 -21.82 -12.04
CA LEU A 170 27.74 -22.39 -11.15
C LEU A 170 27.50 -21.95 -9.69
N GLU A 171 27.28 -20.66 -9.45
CA GLU A 171 26.97 -20.13 -8.12
C GLU A 171 25.67 -20.74 -7.57
N ALA A 172 24.66 -20.98 -8.41
CA ALA A 172 23.40 -21.61 -8.01
C ALA A 172 23.52 -23.12 -7.72
N ILE A 173 24.33 -23.86 -8.47
CA ILE A 173 24.51 -25.32 -8.27
C ILE A 173 25.38 -25.60 -7.02
N PHE A 174 26.43 -24.81 -6.83
CA PHE A 174 27.39 -25.03 -5.74
C PHE A 174 27.12 -24.19 -4.49
N GLN A 175 26.14 -23.28 -4.54
CA GLN A 175 25.76 -22.40 -3.42
C GLN A 175 26.94 -21.62 -2.85
N CYS A 176 27.87 -21.21 -3.72
CA CYS A 176 29.05 -20.43 -3.34
C CYS A 176 29.23 -19.27 -4.32
N THR A 177 29.75 -18.14 -3.84
CA THR A 177 30.12 -17.00 -4.68
C THR A 177 31.45 -17.24 -5.35
N ILE A 178 31.56 -16.93 -6.65
CA ILE A 178 32.84 -16.99 -7.36
C ILE A 178 33.47 -15.60 -7.28
N ASP A 179 34.60 -15.49 -6.58
CA ASP A 179 35.36 -14.24 -6.45
C ASP A 179 36.09 -13.93 -7.75
N LEU A 180 35.36 -13.34 -8.71
CA LEU A 180 35.90 -12.89 -9.98
C LEU A 180 36.27 -11.40 -9.91
N LYS A 181 37.45 -11.03 -10.41
CA LYS A 181 37.86 -9.61 -10.52
C LYS A 181 36.96 -8.81 -11.47
N ARG A 182 36.44 -9.47 -12.51
CA ARG A 182 35.42 -8.96 -13.46
C ARG A 182 34.46 -10.08 -13.83
N HIS A 183 33.23 -9.77 -14.21
CA HIS A 183 32.25 -10.77 -14.68
C HIS A 183 32.71 -11.60 -15.89
N SER A 184 33.69 -11.10 -16.66
CA SER A 184 34.30 -11.75 -17.82
C SER A 184 35.59 -12.53 -17.51
N ASP A 185 35.97 -12.67 -16.23
CA ASP A 185 37.19 -13.37 -15.82
C ASP A 185 37.09 -14.87 -16.12
N SER A 186 37.59 -15.24 -17.30
CA SER A 186 37.60 -16.60 -17.82
C SER A 186 38.52 -17.50 -17.01
N ALA A 187 39.63 -16.99 -16.47
CA ALA A 187 40.58 -17.76 -15.68
C ALA A 187 39.97 -18.21 -14.36
N GLY A 188 39.25 -17.31 -13.68
CA GLY A 188 38.52 -17.64 -12.45
C GLY A 188 37.44 -18.72 -12.68
N LEU A 189 36.68 -18.62 -13.78
CA LEU A 189 35.69 -19.62 -14.15
C LEU A 189 36.32 -20.98 -14.50
N ILE A 190 37.42 -20.99 -15.26
CA ILE A 190 38.17 -22.21 -15.62
C ILE A 190 38.66 -22.92 -14.36
N ASN A 191 39.28 -22.19 -13.43
CA ASN A 191 39.77 -22.75 -12.17
C ASN A 191 38.63 -23.31 -11.31
N PHE A 192 37.51 -22.61 -11.25
CA PHE A 192 36.33 -23.07 -10.51
C PHE A 192 35.75 -24.35 -11.11
N ILE A 193 35.59 -24.43 -12.43
CA ILE A 193 35.09 -25.61 -13.13
C ILE A 193 36.01 -26.81 -12.89
N ARG A 194 37.33 -26.61 -13.00
CA ARG A 194 38.32 -27.68 -12.75
C ARG A 194 38.24 -28.21 -11.31
N LYS A 195 38.09 -27.32 -10.33
CA LYS A 195 38.06 -27.67 -8.90
C LYS A 195 36.73 -28.26 -8.41
N ARG A 196 35.59 -27.84 -8.96
CA ARG A 196 34.25 -28.15 -8.42
C ARG A 196 33.33 -28.95 -9.35
N VAL A 197 33.49 -28.83 -10.67
CA VAL A 197 32.67 -29.56 -11.65
C VAL A 197 33.33 -30.86 -12.07
N ILE A 198 34.65 -30.83 -12.32
CA ILE A 198 35.43 -31.98 -12.79
C ILE A 198 36.04 -32.77 -11.62
N SER A 199 36.39 -32.07 -10.55
CA SER A 199 36.91 -32.65 -9.31
C SER A 199 35.94 -32.42 -8.16
N ASP A 200 35.96 -33.31 -7.19
CA ASP A 200 35.35 -33.11 -5.88
C ASP A 200 36.35 -33.49 -4.79
N ASP A 201 36.49 -32.61 -3.78
CA ASP A 201 37.40 -32.83 -2.65
C ASP A 201 36.84 -33.94 -1.73
N PHE A 202 35.51 -34.05 -1.60
CA PHE A 202 34.87 -35.08 -0.78
C PHE A 202 35.07 -36.50 -1.33
N ILE A 203 35.00 -36.67 -2.66
CA ILE A 203 35.24 -37.97 -3.31
C ILE A 203 36.71 -38.38 -3.16
N LYS A 204 37.64 -37.41 -3.23
CA LYS A 204 39.07 -37.65 -2.99
C LYS A 204 39.33 -38.11 -1.56
N GLU A 205 38.73 -37.46 -0.57
CA GLU A 205 38.86 -37.84 0.84
C GLU A 205 38.24 -39.22 1.11
N SER A 206 37.03 -39.48 0.60
CA SER A 206 36.30 -40.74 0.85
C SER A 206 36.89 -41.97 0.18
N CYS A 207 37.68 -41.79 -0.87
CA CYS A 207 38.29 -42.90 -1.63
C CYS A 207 39.83 -42.94 -1.51
N SER A 208 40.40 -42.15 -0.59
CA SER A 208 41.82 -42.24 -0.23
C SER A 208 42.05 -43.48 0.63
N HIS A 209 43.12 -44.22 0.36
CA HIS A 209 43.46 -45.40 1.17
C HIS A 209 43.72 -44.98 2.64
N PRO A 210 43.15 -45.69 3.65
CA PRO A 210 43.24 -45.30 5.06
C PRO A 210 44.67 -45.14 5.59
N SER A 211 45.64 -45.84 4.99
CA SER A 211 47.03 -45.90 5.45
C SER A 211 48.04 -45.19 4.55
N ILE A 212 47.68 -44.82 3.31
CA ILE A 212 48.60 -44.16 2.37
C ILE A 212 47.87 -42.99 1.72
N PRO A 213 48.11 -41.74 2.18
CA PRO A 213 47.69 -40.56 1.46
C PRO A 213 48.22 -40.65 0.02
N TYR A 214 47.39 -40.33 -0.97
CA TYR A 214 47.69 -40.35 -2.42
C TYR A 214 47.51 -41.68 -3.19
N MET A 215 47.23 -42.82 -2.53
CA MET A 215 46.79 -44.04 -3.26
C MET A 215 45.26 -44.06 -3.38
N MET A 216 44.76 -43.89 -4.61
CA MET A 216 43.32 -43.87 -4.92
C MET A 216 42.83 -45.29 -5.24
N LEU A 217 41.69 -45.67 -4.66
CA LEU A 217 41.02 -46.93 -4.97
C LEU A 217 40.51 -46.95 -6.43
N PRO A 218 40.44 -48.09 -7.13
CA PRO A 218 39.89 -48.16 -8.48
C PRO A 218 38.41 -47.71 -8.58
N GLU A 219 37.67 -47.78 -7.47
CA GLU A 219 36.31 -47.21 -7.37
C GLU A 219 36.28 -45.68 -7.49
N PHE A 220 37.38 -45.00 -7.17
CA PHE A 220 37.51 -43.55 -7.27
C PHE A 220 37.30 -43.08 -8.71
N GLU A 221 37.87 -43.78 -9.69
CA GLU A 221 37.76 -43.39 -11.09
C GLU A 221 36.31 -43.46 -11.59
N ASP A 222 35.58 -44.53 -11.26
CA ASP A 222 34.18 -44.70 -11.64
C ASP A 222 33.29 -43.67 -10.93
N LYS A 223 33.50 -43.43 -9.63
CA LYS A 223 32.78 -42.41 -8.86
C LYS A 223 33.03 -41.00 -9.42
N MET A 224 34.29 -40.68 -9.78
CA MET A 224 34.64 -39.38 -10.34
C MET A 224 34.05 -39.18 -11.74
N LYS A 225 34.09 -40.20 -12.61
CA LYS A 225 33.44 -40.14 -13.94
C LYS A 225 31.94 -39.90 -13.83
N LYS A 226 31.27 -40.62 -12.92
CA LYS A 226 29.83 -40.43 -12.64
C LYS A 226 29.54 -39.03 -12.11
N PHE A 227 30.35 -38.54 -11.18
CA PHE A 227 30.22 -37.19 -10.62
C PHE A 227 30.32 -36.12 -11.71
N THR A 228 31.40 -36.13 -12.49
CA THR A 228 31.66 -35.14 -13.54
C THR A 228 30.58 -35.17 -14.62
N LEU A 229 30.16 -36.38 -15.04
CA LEU A 229 29.08 -36.54 -16.01
C LEU A 229 27.76 -35.95 -15.49
N TYR A 230 27.38 -36.29 -14.26
CA TYR A 230 26.15 -35.78 -13.67
C TYR A 230 26.18 -34.25 -13.51
N LYS A 231 27.28 -33.69 -12.98
CA LYS A 231 27.43 -32.24 -12.80
C LYS A 231 27.42 -31.48 -14.12
N PHE A 232 28.07 -32.01 -15.16
CA PHE A 232 28.04 -31.44 -16.50
C PHE A 232 26.61 -31.38 -17.05
N LEU A 233 25.84 -32.47 -16.95
CA LEU A 233 24.46 -32.52 -17.42
C LEU A 233 23.54 -31.58 -16.62
N VAL A 234 23.69 -31.51 -15.29
CA VAL A 234 22.95 -30.56 -14.45
C VAL A 234 23.24 -29.10 -14.88
N LEU A 235 24.50 -28.78 -15.16
CA LEU A 235 24.90 -27.43 -15.58
C LEU A 235 24.33 -27.05 -16.95
N VAL A 236 24.45 -27.92 -17.95
CA VAL A 236 23.89 -27.69 -19.30
C VAL A 236 22.37 -27.52 -19.26
N TYR A 237 21.68 -28.33 -18.45
CA TYR A 237 20.24 -28.24 -18.26
C TYR A 237 19.82 -26.92 -17.62
N LEU A 238 20.49 -26.52 -16.54
CA LEU A 238 20.18 -25.29 -15.83
C LEU A 238 20.42 -24.06 -16.72
N LEU A 239 21.52 -24.05 -17.48
CA LEU A 239 21.83 -22.97 -18.43
C LEU A 239 20.73 -22.78 -19.48
N ASP A 240 20.26 -23.88 -20.08
CA ASP A 240 19.15 -23.85 -21.04
C ASP A 240 17.85 -23.36 -20.38
N LEU A 241 17.55 -23.86 -19.18
CA LEU A 241 16.32 -23.58 -18.48
C LEU A 241 16.21 -22.12 -17.99
N VAL A 242 17.28 -21.60 -17.40
CA VAL A 242 17.35 -20.22 -16.91
C VAL A 242 17.18 -19.24 -18.08
N LYS A 243 17.73 -19.56 -19.25
CA LYS A 243 17.51 -18.79 -20.49
C LYS A 243 16.05 -18.85 -20.96
N ARG A 244 15.44 -20.03 -21.02
CA ARG A 244 14.03 -20.19 -21.42
C ARG A 244 13.05 -19.45 -20.50
N LYS A 245 13.34 -19.42 -19.20
CA LYS A 245 12.54 -18.70 -18.19
C LYS A 245 12.85 -17.20 -18.13
N LYS A 246 13.76 -16.68 -18.96
CA LYS A 246 14.17 -15.25 -19.03
C LYS A 246 14.48 -14.65 -17.64
N VAL A 247 15.29 -15.37 -16.87
CA VAL A 247 15.60 -14.99 -15.48
C VAL A 247 16.34 -13.65 -15.39
N MET A 248 17.17 -13.30 -16.38
CA MET A 248 17.80 -11.98 -16.48
C MET A 248 16.92 -11.02 -17.28
N LEU A 249 16.73 -9.80 -16.76
CA LEU A 249 15.87 -8.76 -17.34
C LEU A 249 16.24 -8.38 -18.78
N HIS A 250 17.54 -8.27 -19.08
CA HIS A 250 18.05 -7.90 -20.41
C HIS A 250 18.22 -9.10 -21.35
N ASP A 251 17.96 -10.32 -20.85
CA ASP A 251 18.02 -11.57 -21.58
C ASP A 251 19.24 -11.74 -22.52
N PRO A 252 20.49 -11.58 -22.03
CA PRO A 252 21.67 -11.64 -22.89
C PRO A 252 21.80 -13.01 -23.58
N CYS A 253 22.48 -13.05 -24.72
CA CYS A 253 22.76 -14.30 -25.44
C CYS A 253 23.34 -15.38 -24.50
N LEU A 254 22.85 -16.61 -24.62
CA LEU A 254 23.31 -17.74 -23.81
C LEU A 254 24.72 -18.17 -24.24
N PHE A 255 24.99 -18.13 -25.54
CA PHE A 255 26.28 -18.40 -26.16
C PHE A 255 27.02 -17.12 -26.51
N LYS A 256 28.36 -17.17 -26.52
CA LYS A 256 29.18 -16.07 -27.03
C LYS A 256 28.92 -15.87 -28.53
N LYS A 257 29.04 -14.63 -29.02
CA LYS A 257 28.86 -14.31 -30.44
C LYS A 257 29.87 -15.06 -31.33
N ASP A 258 31.10 -15.23 -30.84
CA ASP A 258 32.17 -15.93 -31.57
C ASP A 258 32.15 -17.46 -31.43
N SER A 259 31.24 -18.04 -30.63
CA SER A 259 31.19 -19.49 -30.45
C SER A 259 30.73 -20.20 -31.72
N LYS A 260 31.28 -21.37 -32.01
CA LYS A 260 30.81 -22.22 -33.12
C LYS A 260 29.52 -22.96 -32.77
N LEU A 261 29.36 -23.30 -31.48
CA LEU A 261 28.18 -23.99 -30.96
C LEU A 261 27.15 -22.95 -30.52
N LYS A 262 25.92 -23.08 -31.02
CA LYS A 262 24.80 -22.15 -30.80
C LYS A 262 23.57 -22.81 -30.16
N SER A 263 23.65 -24.10 -29.87
CA SER A 263 22.62 -24.80 -29.10
C SER A 263 23.22 -25.68 -28.01
N SER A 264 22.52 -25.75 -26.87
CA SER A 264 22.89 -26.66 -25.78
C SER A 264 22.78 -28.13 -26.22
N LYS A 265 21.94 -28.44 -27.23
CA LYS A 265 21.88 -29.77 -27.87
C LYS A 265 23.17 -30.10 -28.64
N GLU A 266 23.78 -29.13 -29.31
CA GLU A 266 25.05 -29.31 -30.02
C GLU A 266 26.20 -29.58 -29.04
N ILE A 267 26.22 -28.90 -27.89
CA ILE A 267 27.18 -29.18 -26.82
C ILE A 267 27.08 -30.63 -26.32
N LEU A 268 25.85 -31.14 -26.15
CA LEU A 268 25.65 -32.54 -25.77
C LEU A 268 26.12 -33.52 -26.85
N ILE A 269 25.94 -33.18 -28.13
CA ILE A 269 26.41 -33.99 -29.26
C ILE A 269 27.94 -34.02 -29.31
N GLU A 270 28.61 -32.87 -29.17
CA GLU A 270 30.08 -32.81 -29.13
C GLU A 270 30.64 -33.53 -27.89
N PHE A 271 30.00 -33.38 -26.72
CA PHE A 271 30.35 -34.14 -25.54
C PHE A 271 30.21 -35.65 -25.76
N ASN A 272 29.12 -36.09 -26.41
CA ASN A 272 28.89 -37.50 -26.75
C ASN A 272 29.99 -38.07 -27.63
N LYS A 273 30.41 -37.32 -28.67
CA LYS A 273 31.49 -37.75 -29.59
C LYS A 273 32.83 -37.97 -28.86
N ILE A 274 33.14 -37.14 -27.86
CA ILE A 274 34.44 -37.15 -27.19
C ILE A 274 34.49 -38.19 -26.05
N PHE A 275 33.42 -38.29 -25.25
CA PHE A 275 33.47 -38.96 -23.94
C PHE A 275 32.65 -40.24 -23.83
N ILE A 276 31.65 -40.44 -24.68
CA ILE A 276 30.70 -41.56 -24.57
C ILE A 276 31.09 -42.64 -25.57
N PRO A 277 30.99 -43.94 -25.21
CA PRO A 277 31.24 -45.02 -26.16
C PRO A 277 30.37 -44.88 -27.40
N CYS A 278 30.92 -45.18 -28.57
CA CYS A 278 30.16 -45.24 -29.81
C CYS A 278 29.28 -46.51 -29.75
N GLY A 279 28.08 -46.40 -29.18
CA GLY A 279 27.06 -47.45 -29.17
C GLY A 279 25.75 -46.97 -29.83
N ASP A 280 24.80 -47.88 -30.02
CA ASP A 280 23.57 -47.66 -30.83
C ASP A 280 22.64 -46.54 -30.30
N THR A 281 22.82 -46.08 -29.07
CA THR A 281 21.99 -45.04 -28.44
C THR A 281 22.80 -43.78 -28.08
N SER A 282 22.59 -42.69 -28.83
CA SER A 282 23.16 -41.37 -28.51
C SER A 282 22.64 -40.82 -27.19
N ILE A 283 23.47 -40.12 -26.41
CA ILE A 283 23.07 -39.51 -25.12
C ILE A 283 21.80 -38.65 -25.24
N THR A 284 21.63 -37.94 -26.36
CA THR A 284 20.48 -37.08 -26.63
C THR A 284 19.16 -37.86 -26.69
N LYS A 285 19.17 -39.11 -27.18
CA LYS A 285 17.99 -39.98 -27.22
C LYS A 285 17.61 -40.46 -25.81
N VAL A 286 18.59 -40.91 -25.04
CA VAL A 286 18.40 -41.35 -23.64
C VAL A 286 17.88 -40.20 -22.77
N LEU A 287 18.48 -39.02 -22.91
CA LEU A 287 18.04 -37.81 -22.21
C LEU A 287 16.60 -37.41 -22.59
N CYS A 288 16.24 -37.50 -23.88
CA CYS A 288 14.89 -37.22 -24.35
C CYS A 288 13.85 -38.17 -23.70
N MET A 289 14.14 -39.48 -23.62
CA MET A 289 13.26 -40.46 -22.95
C MET A 289 13.08 -40.18 -21.45
N ILE A 290 14.09 -39.58 -20.82
CA ILE A 290 14.08 -39.24 -19.39
C ILE A 290 13.27 -37.95 -19.10
N GLY A 291 12.93 -37.17 -20.13
CA GLY A 291 12.30 -35.85 -19.99
C GLY A 291 13.31 -34.72 -19.77
N TYR A 292 14.59 -34.96 -20.08
CA TYR A 292 15.61 -33.93 -20.14
C TYR A 292 15.47 -33.21 -21.48
N ASP A 293 14.75 -32.08 -21.48
CA ASP A 293 14.52 -31.25 -22.65
C ASP A 293 15.40 -30.00 -22.65
N VAL A 294 16.13 -29.82 -23.74
CA VAL A 294 17.07 -28.73 -23.98
C VAL A 294 16.75 -28.18 -25.36
N SER A 295 16.04 -27.05 -25.36
CA SER A 295 15.38 -26.53 -26.56
C SER A 295 15.95 -25.19 -27.01
N HIS A 296 16.90 -24.59 -26.28
CA HIS A 296 17.45 -23.30 -26.66
C HIS A 296 18.34 -23.42 -27.90
N HIS A 297 18.07 -22.57 -28.88
CA HIS A 297 18.87 -22.39 -30.07
C HIS A 297 19.04 -20.88 -30.33
N GLN A 298 20.29 -20.43 -30.33
CA GLN A 298 20.64 -19.04 -30.54
C GLN A 298 20.69 -18.73 -32.03
N THR A 299 19.69 -17.98 -32.52
CA THR A 299 19.61 -17.55 -33.92
C THR A 299 20.38 -16.25 -34.15
N TYR A 300 20.67 -15.95 -35.42
CA TYR A 300 21.33 -14.71 -35.86
C TYR A 300 20.69 -13.43 -35.26
N LEU A 301 19.36 -13.38 -35.16
CA LEU A 301 18.64 -12.23 -34.59
C LEU A 301 19.00 -11.94 -33.13
N HIS A 302 19.31 -12.96 -32.34
CA HIS A 302 19.67 -12.76 -30.94
C HIS A 302 21.06 -12.12 -30.80
N GLU A 303 21.96 -12.41 -31.74
CA GLU A 303 23.33 -11.88 -31.74
C GLU A 303 23.44 -10.52 -32.42
N PHE A 304 22.49 -10.23 -33.30
CA PHE A 304 22.45 -9.04 -34.11
C PHE A 304 22.42 -7.78 -33.25
N ASP A 305 23.32 -6.86 -33.56
CA ASP A 305 23.39 -5.58 -32.88
C ASP A 305 22.38 -4.60 -33.50
N PHE A 306 21.34 -4.27 -32.74
CA PHE A 306 20.31 -3.33 -33.15
C PHE A 306 20.70 -1.86 -32.94
N THR A 307 21.92 -1.58 -32.47
CA THR A 307 22.42 -0.20 -32.43
C THR A 307 22.40 0.42 -33.83
N LEU A 308 22.12 1.71 -33.86
CA LEU A 308 21.92 2.47 -35.09
C LEU A 308 22.75 3.75 -35.01
N ASN A 309 23.89 3.74 -35.69
CA ASN A 309 24.83 4.86 -35.74
C ASN A 309 24.77 5.57 -37.08
N ASN A 310 24.45 4.84 -38.15
CA ASN A 310 24.46 5.35 -39.52
C ASN A 310 23.22 4.91 -40.30
N ARG A 311 22.76 5.74 -41.22
CA ARG A 311 21.64 5.41 -42.13
C ARG A 311 21.89 4.15 -42.97
N CYS A 312 23.15 3.84 -43.29
CA CYS A 312 23.51 2.64 -44.05
C CYS A 312 23.06 1.34 -43.35
N GLU A 313 22.96 1.34 -42.02
CA GLU A 313 22.55 0.20 -41.20
C GLU A 313 21.05 -0.11 -41.30
N LEU A 314 20.24 0.81 -41.85
CA LEU A 314 18.82 0.58 -42.16
C LEU A 314 18.62 -0.18 -43.47
N ARG A 315 19.65 -0.25 -44.32
CA ARG A 315 19.56 -0.89 -45.66
C ARG A 315 19.39 -2.40 -45.57
N ASP A 316 19.76 -3.02 -44.45
CA ASP A 316 19.60 -4.47 -44.24
C ASP A 316 18.14 -4.89 -44.02
N GLY A 317 17.28 -3.92 -43.69
CA GLY A 317 15.87 -4.11 -43.34
C GLY A 317 15.64 -4.70 -41.96
N VAL A 318 16.66 -5.26 -41.29
CA VAL A 318 16.51 -5.96 -40.00
C VAL A 318 16.21 -4.97 -38.88
N ARG A 319 16.99 -3.87 -38.80
CA ARG A 319 16.76 -2.80 -37.81
C ARG A 319 15.42 -2.11 -38.05
N LEU A 320 15.05 -1.92 -39.31
CA LEU A 320 13.77 -1.30 -39.68
C LEU A 320 12.58 -2.19 -39.30
N THR A 321 12.66 -3.50 -39.55
CA THR A 321 11.62 -4.44 -39.11
C THR A 321 11.53 -4.49 -37.60
N LYS A 322 12.66 -4.43 -36.87
CA LYS A 322 12.62 -4.38 -35.41
C LYS A 322 11.97 -3.09 -34.90
N LEU A 323 12.25 -1.96 -35.54
CA LEU A 323 11.59 -0.70 -35.24
C LEU A 323 10.08 -0.84 -35.49
N ALA A 324 9.67 -1.37 -36.64
CA ALA A 324 8.25 -1.64 -36.93
C ALA A 324 7.60 -2.57 -35.90
N GLU A 325 8.33 -3.59 -35.43
CA GLU A 325 7.89 -4.51 -34.37
C GLU A 325 7.53 -3.78 -33.08
N ILE A 326 8.40 -2.85 -32.65
CA ILE A 326 8.21 -2.03 -31.44
C ILE A 326 7.01 -1.10 -31.61
N LEU A 327 6.84 -0.53 -32.80
CA LEU A 327 5.76 0.42 -33.09
C LEU A 327 4.38 -0.25 -33.18
N VAL A 328 4.30 -1.40 -33.83
CA VAL A 328 3.05 -2.17 -34.00
C VAL A 328 2.72 -2.96 -32.74
N GLY A 329 3.73 -3.41 -31.99
CA GLY A 329 3.57 -4.29 -30.83
C GLY A 329 3.45 -5.78 -31.19
N ASP A 330 3.79 -6.18 -32.42
CA ASP A 330 3.74 -7.57 -32.89
C ASP A 330 5.14 -8.21 -32.91
N ASN A 331 5.49 -8.98 -31.88
CA ASN A 331 6.81 -9.62 -31.75
C ASN A 331 7.11 -10.73 -32.77
N SER A 332 6.22 -11.00 -33.75
CA SER A 332 6.41 -12.05 -34.75
C SER A 332 7.18 -11.58 -36.00
N LEU A 333 7.34 -10.27 -36.22
CA LEU A 333 7.84 -9.74 -37.49
C LEU A 333 9.29 -10.13 -37.80
N CYS A 334 10.20 -10.03 -36.83
CA CYS A 334 11.61 -10.40 -37.06
C CYS A 334 11.78 -11.88 -37.43
N SER A 335 10.88 -12.78 -36.99
CA SER A 335 10.95 -14.21 -37.33
C SER A 335 10.72 -14.52 -38.81
N LYS A 336 10.08 -13.60 -39.56
CA LYS A 336 9.75 -13.75 -40.98
C LYS A 336 10.89 -13.29 -41.90
N LEU A 337 11.98 -12.75 -41.34
CA LEU A 337 13.07 -12.16 -42.09
C LEU A 337 13.98 -13.21 -42.74
N ARG A 338 14.58 -12.82 -43.87
CA ARG A 338 15.61 -13.62 -44.55
C ARG A 338 16.98 -13.15 -44.07
N LEU A 339 17.68 -14.02 -43.36
CA LEU A 339 18.93 -13.73 -42.66
C LEU A 339 19.98 -14.81 -42.98
N PRO A 340 21.27 -14.46 -43.08
CA PRO A 340 21.83 -13.10 -43.06
C PRO A 340 21.48 -12.29 -44.32
N ALA A 341 21.24 -10.99 -44.18
CA ALA A 341 20.79 -10.10 -45.25
C ALA A 341 21.96 -9.62 -46.14
N ILE A 342 22.57 -10.54 -46.89
CA ILE A 342 23.77 -10.27 -47.70
C ILE A 342 23.36 -9.78 -49.09
N SER A 343 22.37 -10.44 -49.70
CA SER A 343 21.88 -10.13 -51.06
C SER A 343 20.92 -8.95 -51.08
N SER A 344 20.96 -8.12 -52.13
CA SER A 344 20.02 -6.99 -52.31
C SER A 344 18.56 -7.44 -52.33
N LEU A 345 18.26 -8.65 -52.84
CA LEU A 345 16.92 -9.22 -52.84
C LEU A 345 16.42 -9.55 -51.42
N GLN A 346 17.32 -10.06 -50.55
CA GLN A 346 17.01 -10.33 -49.14
C GLN A 346 16.74 -9.02 -48.39
N LYS A 347 17.59 -8.00 -48.61
CA LYS A 347 17.46 -6.66 -48.02
C LYS A 347 16.12 -6.02 -48.41
N LYS A 348 15.77 -6.02 -49.70
CA LYS A 348 14.49 -5.51 -50.19
C LYS A 348 13.30 -6.24 -49.55
N PHE A 349 13.34 -7.57 -49.49
CA PHE A 349 12.29 -8.37 -48.85
C PHE A 349 12.11 -8.02 -47.37
N ASN A 350 13.20 -7.90 -46.62
CA ASN A 350 13.17 -7.55 -45.20
C ASN A 350 12.53 -6.17 -44.96
N VAL A 351 12.89 -5.17 -45.78
CA VAL A 351 12.27 -3.83 -45.73
C VAL A 351 10.79 -3.88 -46.08
N GLU A 352 10.39 -4.67 -47.09
CA GLU A 352 8.98 -4.83 -47.49
C GLU A 352 8.12 -5.37 -46.35
N VAL A 353 8.65 -6.32 -45.57
CA VAL A 353 7.97 -6.85 -44.37
C VAL A 353 7.69 -5.74 -43.36
N ALA A 354 8.67 -4.85 -43.11
CA ALA A 354 8.49 -3.73 -42.19
C ALA A 354 7.42 -2.75 -42.68
N ILE A 355 7.46 -2.35 -43.95
CA ILE A 355 6.51 -1.40 -44.55
C ILE A 355 5.09 -1.99 -44.54
N THR A 356 4.94 -3.25 -44.93
CA THR A 356 3.63 -3.92 -44.96
C THR A 356 3.02 -4.02 -43.56
N ALA A 357 3.83 -4.35 -42.55
CA ALA A 357 3.37 -4.39 -41.17
C ALA A 357 2.90 -3.02 -40.66
N LEU A 358 3.63 -1.95 -40.97
CA LEU A 358 3.26 -0.59 -40.61
C LEU A 358 1.96 -0.14 -41.31
N LYS A 359 1.80 -0.44 -42.61
CA LYS A 359 0.56 -0.14 -43.35
C LYS A 359 -0.65 -0.85 -42.73
N ASN A 360 -0.50 -2.15 -42.42
CA ASN A 360 -1.58 -2.94 -41.81
C ASN A 360 -1.95 -2.44 -40.41
N ALA A 361 -1.00 -1.86 -39.67
CA ALA A 361 -1.25 -1.23 -38.37
C ALA A 361 -1.82 0.20 -38.47
N GLY A 362 -2.16 0.66 -39.68
CA GLY A 362 -2.79 1.97 -39.91
C GLY A 362 -1.83 3.15 -39.80
N TYR A 363 -0.54 2.95 -40.07
CA TYR A 363 0.41 4.07 -40.22
C TYR A 363 0.29 4.64 -41.64
N ASP A 364 0.00 5.94 -41.72
CA ASP A 364 -0.07 6.67 -42.99
C ASP A 364 1.36 6.97 -43.46
N LEU A 365 1.90 6.07 -44.29
CA LEU A 365 3.27 6.13 -44.80
C LEU A 365 3.33 6.90 -46.12
N PRO A 366 4.44 7.61 -46.40
CA PRO A 366 4.58 8.37 -47.65
C PRO A 366 4.50 7.45 -48.88
N LEU A 367 3.60 7.77 -49.81
CA LEU A 367 3.38 7.03 -51.06
C LEU A 367 4.64 6.91 -51.93
N ASN A 368 5.57 7.86 -51.80
CA ASN A 368 6.79 7.95 -52.61
C ASN A 368 7.94 7.05 -52.12
N VAL A 369 7.77 6.32 -51.01
CA VAL A 369 8.80 5.44 -50.43
C VAL A 369 8.45 3.97 -50.68
N SER A 370 9.25 3.31 -51.54
CA SER A 370 9.23 1.87 -51.78
C SER A 370 10.37 1.18 -51.03
N ALA A 371 10.22 -0.12 -50.71
CA ALA A 371 11.27 -0.91 -50.06
C ALA A 371 12.60 -0.89 -50.82
N LYS A 372 12.54 -0.84 -52.16
CA LYS A 372 13.73 -0.71 -53.01
C LYS A 372 14.52 0.58 -52.69
N ASN A 373 13.82 1.68 -52.44
CA ASN A 373 14.47 2.97 -52.18
C ASN A 373 15.30 2.95 -50.89
N ILE A 374 14.81 2.26 -49.85
CA ILE A 374 15.50 2.15 -48.56
C ILE A 374 16.64 1.11 -48.66
N SER A 375 16.40 -0.06 -49.28
CA SER A 375 17.47 -1.06 -49.48
C SER A 375 18.62 -0.52 -50.33
N ASP A 376 18.29 0.26 -51.36
CA ASP A 376 19.26 0.91 -52.25
C ASP A 376 19.87 2.17 -51.61
N GLY A 377 19.44 2.55 -50.40
CA GLY A 377 20.07 3.60 -49.61
C GLY A 377 19.88 5.01 -50.14
N HIS A 378 18.74 5.30 -50.78
CA HIS A 378 18.39 6.66 -51.17
C HIS A 378 18.21 7.55 -49.92
N LYS A 379 19.06 8.58 -49.79
CA LYS A 379 19.14 9.44 -48.59
C LYS A 379 17.80 10.10 -48.28
N GLU A 380 17.29 10.92 -49.20
CA GLU A 380 16.05 11.69 -49.03
C GLU A 380 14.84 10.81 -48.72
N LYS A 381 14.67 9.70 -49.45
CA LYS A 381 13.53 8.80 -49.27
C LYS A 381 13.59 8.05 -47.93
N THR A 382 14.80 7.73 -47.44
CA THR A 382 14.96 7.09 -46.12
C THR A 382 14.69 8.09 -44.99
N LEU A 383 15.17 9.33 -45.11
CA LEU A 383 14.90 10.38 -44.12
C LEU A 383 13.43 10.80 -44.11
N SER A 384 12.82 10.93 -45.29
CA SER A 384 11.38 11.11 -45.50
C SER A 384 10.56 10.06 -44.75
N PHE A 385 10.96 8.79 -44.83
CA PHE A 385 10.29 7.70 -44.14
C PHE A 385 10.40 7.81 -42.61
N LEU A 386 11.62 8.05 -42.09
CA LEU A 386 11.85 8.19 -40.65
C LEU A 386 11.15 9.43 -40.07
N TRP A 387 11.14 10.54 -40.80
CA TRP A 387 10.46 11.79 -40.43
C TRP A 387 8.97 11.57 -40.19
N HIS A 388 8.28 10.91 -41.13
CA HIS A 388 6.87 10.60 -40.99
C HIS A 388 6.61 9.66 -39.81
N LEU A 389 7.43 8.63 -39.64
CA LEU A 389 7.30 7.72 -38.51
C LEU A 389 7.43 8.46 -37.17
N ARG A 390 8.48 9.27 -37.01
CA ARG A 390 8.71 10.08 -35.81
C ARG A 390 7.52 10.98 -35.53
N GLY A 391 7.04 11.72 -36.53
CA GLY A 391 5.90 12.63 -36.38
C GLY A 391 4.60 11.93 -35.96
N ILE A 392 4.30 10.74 -36.51
CA ILE A 392 3.13 9.94 -36.10
C ILE A 392 3.25 9.52 -34.63
N ILE A 393 4.45 9.09 -34.21
CA ILE A 393 4.70 8.61 -32.85
C ILE A 393 4.62 9.76 -31.84
N GLU A 394 5.17 10.92 -32.16
CA GLU A 394 5.09 12.12 -31.32
C GLU A 394 3.66 12.58 -31.14
N LYS A 395 2.86 12.59 -32.22
CA LYS A 395 1.41 12.88 -32.15
C LYS A 395 0.69 11.89 -31.23
N ARG A 396 0.92 10.58 -31.39
CA ARG A 396 0.33 9.54 -30.53
C ARG A 396 0.75 9.69 -29.07
N ALA A 397 2.04 9.95 -28.82
CA ALA A 397 2.59 10.16 -27.48
C ALA A 397 1.97 11.40 -26.81
N ALA A 398 1.84 12.52 -27.53
CA ALA A 398 1.20 13.73 -27.03
C ALA A 398 -0.26 13.47 -26.63
N ILE A 399 -1.03 12.75 -27.46
CA ILE A 399 -2.41 12.36 -27.14
C ILE A 399 -2.46 11.49 -25.87
N LEU A 400 -1.55 10.52 -25.73
CA LEU A 400 -1.48 9.67 -24.55
C LEU A 400 -1.09 10.44 -23.28
N ILE A 401 -0.10 11.31 -23.35
CA ILE A 401 0.33 12.15 -22.22
C ILE A 401 -0.81 13.06 -21.79
N VAL A 402 -1.43 13.77 -22.74
CA VAL A 402 -2.55 14.68 -22.45
C VAL A 402 -3.75 13.92 -21.91
N SER A 403 -4.12 12.77 -22.47
CA SER A 403 -5.24 11.96 -21.97
C SER A 403 -4.97 11.39 -20.58
N LYS A 404 -3.76 10.88 -20.32
CA LYS A 404 -3.35 10.40 -18.99
C LYS A 404 -3.34 11.52 -17.96
N TRP A 405 -2.83 12.70 -18.34
CA TRP A 405 -2.87 13.90 -17.50
C TRP A 405 -4.32 14.31 -17.19
N ARG A 406 -5.21 14.36 -18.19
CA ARG A 406 -6.65 14.67 -18.01
C ARG A 406 -7.32 13.68 -17.04
N LYS A 407 -7.12 12.37 -17.22
CA LYS A 407 -7.64 11.33 -16.32
C LYS A 407 -7.11 11.47 -14.89
N THR A 408 -5.81 11.73 -14.74
CA THR A 408 -5.16 11.91 -13.43
C THR A 408 -5.66 13.17 -12.73
N LYS A 409 -5.87 14.26 -13.47
CA LYS A 409 -6.43 15.51 -12.95
C LYS A 409 -7.86 15.29 -12.42
N LEU A 410 -8.70 14.60 -13.20
CA LEU A 410 -10.07 14.27 -12.79
C LEU A 410 -10.09 13.41 -11.51
N LEU A 411 -9.27 12.35 -11.46
CA LEU A 411 -9.16 11.49 -10.28
C LEU A 411 -8.71 12.26 -9.02
N ARG A 412 -7.79 13.22 -9.16
CA ARG A 412 -7.38 14.09 -8.05
C ARG A 412 -8.51 15.01 -7.59
N GLN A 413 -9.31 15.52 -8.53
CA GLN A 413 -10.47 16.37 -8.24
C GLN A 413 -11.57 15.58 -7.52
N ASP A 414 -11.90 14.38 -8.00
CA ASP A 414 -12.88 13.50 -7.38
C ASP A 414 -12.47 13.09 -5.96
N ARG A 415 -11.20 12.75 -5.77
CA ARG A 415 -10.65 12.47 -4.43
C ARG A 415 -10.77 13.67 -3.50
N SER A 416 -10.48 14.87 -3.98
CA SER A 416 -10.63 16.11 -3.20
C SER A 416 -12.09 16.35 -2.79
N ASN A 417 -13.04 16.17 -3.71
CA ASN A 417 -14.48 16.30 -3.44
C ASN A 417 -14.96 15.26 -2.43
N TYR A 418 -14.57 13.99 -2.58
CA TYR A 418 -14.86 12.93 -1.62
C TYR A 418 -14.32 13.27 -0.22
N LEU A 419 -13.08 13.72 -0.12
CA LEU A 419 -12.48 14.11 1.17
C LEU A 419 -13.22 15.29 1.82
N LYS A 420 -13.69 16.27 1.04
CA LYS A 420 -14.52 17.37 1.58
C LYS A 420 -15.81 16.83 2.19
N ILE A 421 -16.55 15.99 1.47
CA ILE A 421 -17.81 15.39 1.96
C ILE A 421 -17.54 14.55 3.22
N LYS A 422 -16.53 13.67 3.17
CA LYS A 422 -16.13 12.84 4.31
C LYS A 422 -15.77 13.67 5.54
N ASN A 423 -14.97 14.72 5.37
CA ASN A 423 -14.56 15.58 6.48
C ASN A 423 -15.72 16.39 7.05
N SER A 424 -16.65 16.85 6.21
CA SER A 424 -17.89 17.49 6.68
C SER A 424 -18.73 16.52 7.52
N PHE A 425 -18.89 15.28 7.07
CA PHE A 425 -19.60 14.25 7.82
C PHE A 425 -18.93 13.96 9.18
N ILE A 426 -17.61 13.80 9.20
CA ILE A 426 -16.84 13.61 10.46
C ILE A 426 -17.03 14.80 11.40
N LYS A 427 -17.04 16.04 10.90
CA LYS A 427 -17.29 17.24 11.72
C LYS A 427 -18.69 17.21 12.34
N ILE A 428 -19.71 16.90 11.55
CA ILE A 428 -21.10 16.78 12.02
C ILE A 428 -21.22 15.68 13.08
N GLN A 429 -20.62 14.51 12.83
CA GLN A 429 -20.62 13.40 13.79
C GLN A 429 -19.92 13.76 15.10
N LYS A 430 -18.75 14.41 15.04
CA LYS A 430 -18.03 14.88 16.24
C LYS A 430 -18.85 15.89 17.03
N TRP A 431 -19.45 16.86 16.34
CA TRP A 431 -20.33 17.85 16.96
C TRP A 431 -21.54 17.18 17.64
N TYR A 432 -22.22 16.26 16.94
CA TYR A 432 -23.38 15.55 17.47
C TYR A 432 -23.04 14.70 18.70
N ARG A 433 -21.93 13.96 18.67
CA ARG A 433 -21.45 13.19 19.83
C ARG A 433 -21.18 14.11 21.03
N LYS A 434 -20.44 15.20 20.82
CA LYS A 434 -20.17 16.19 21.89
C LYS A 434 -21.46 16.80 22.45
N MET A 435 -22.43 17.12 21.58
CA MET A 435 -23.73 17.63 22.00
C MET A 435 -24.50 16.61 22.85
N LYS A 436 -24.50 15.34 22.44
CA LYS A 436 -25.16 14.24 23.17
C LYS A 436 -24.53 14.01 24.55
N ASP A 437 -23.19 14.02 24.63
CA ASP A 437 -22.47 13.88 25.89
C ASP A 437 -22.75 15.06 26.83
N SER A 438 -22.76 16.29 26.30
CA SER A 438 -23.10 17.50 27.06
C SER A 438 -24.54 17.49 27.58
N LYS A 439 -25.49 16.96 26.80
CA LYS A 439 -26.88 16.80 27.26
C LYS A 439 -26.97 15.81 28.42
N ARG A 440 -26.25 14.68 28.35
CA ARG A 440 -26.20 13.67 29.42
C ARG A 440 -25.60 14.23 30.70
N SER A 441 -24.49 14.97 30.62
CA SER A 441 -23.88 15.60 31.79
C SER A 441 -24.79 16.64 32.43
N ASN A 442 -25.55 17.40 31.64
CA ASN A 442 -26.53 18.36 32.17
C ASN A 442 -27.71 17.64 32.86
N GLU A 443 -28.20 16.54 32.29
CA GLU A 443 -29.24 15.70 32.92
C GLU A 443 -28.75 15.12 34.25
N GLU A 444 -27.51 14.62 34.32
CA GLU A 444 -26.88 14.12 35.56
C GLU A 444 -26.73 15.23 36.62
N ILE A 445 -26.35 16.45 36.23
CA ILE A 445 -26.25 17.60 37.15
C ILE A 445 -27.63 17.98 37.71
N GLU A 446 -28.66 18.06 36.86
CA GLU A 446 -30.02 18.39 37.29
C GLU A 446 -30.61 17.29 38.19
N GLN A 447 -30.31 16.03 37.89
CA GLN A 447 -30.70 14.90 38.74
C GLN A 447 -30.00 14.96 40.10
N GLY A 448 -28.70 15.22 40.15
CA GLY A 448 -27.94 15.41 41.40
C GLY A 448 -28.45 16.59 42.24
N LYS A 449 -28.88 17.70 41.62
CA LYS A 449 -29.53 18.82 42.32
C LYS A 449 -30.88 18.40 42.93
N ARG A 450 -31.70 17.65 42.20
CA ARG A 450 -32.98 17.11 42.71
C ARG A 450 -32.78 16.17 43.88
N GLU A 451 -31.83 15.24 43.78
CA GLU A 451 -31.51 14.27 44.84
C GLU A 451 -31.06 14.95 46.14
N ARG A 452 -30.33 16.07 46.05
CA ARG A 452 -29.98 16.88 47.24
C ARG A 452 -31.16 17.69 47.79
N PHE A 453 -32.05 18.17 46.93
CA PHE A 453 -33.18 19.01 47.33
C PHE A 453 -34.28 18.21 48.05
N ILE A 454 -34.53 16.96 47.63
CA ILE A 454 -35.61 16.12 48.19
C ILE A 454 -35.47 15.92 49.71
N PRO A 455 -34.32 15.46 50.26
CA PRO A 455 -34.16 15.26 51.71
C PRO A 455 -34.31 16.55 52.51
N ILE A 456 -33.82 17.68 51.98
CA ILE A 456 -33.95 19.00 52.62
C ILE A 456 -35.42 19.40 52.70
N LYS A 457 -36.16 19.23 51.60
CA LYS A 457 -37.60 19.49 51.55
C LYS A 457 -38.36 18.58 52.51
N GLU A 458 -38.02 17.30 52.57
CA GLU A 458 -38.64 16.34 53.49
C GLU A 458 -38.38 16.68 54.96
N ALA A 459 -37.15 17.06 55.32
CA ALA A 459 -36.79 17.51 56.65
C ALA A 459 -37.56 18.78 57.05
N ALA A 460 -37.68 19.75 56.13
CA ALA A 460 -38.47 20.96 56.35
C ALA A 460 -39.96 20.63 56.57
N LEU A 461 -40.54 19.76 55.74
CA LEU A 461 -41.92 19.31 55.88
C LEU A 461 -42.17 18.56 57.20
N TYR A 462 -41.24 17.69 57.59
CA TYR A 462 -41.30 16.98 58.88
C TYR A 462 -41.32 17.96 60.06
N THR A 463 -40.41 18.94 60.05
CA THR A 463 -40.31 19.98 61.08
C THR A 463 -41.61 20.80 61.15
N GLN A 464 -42.14 21.23 60.01
CA GLN A 464 -43.40 21.97 59.94
C GLN A 464 -44.59 21.14 60.46
N ARG A 465 -44.69 19.86 60.08
CA ARG A 465 -45.74 18.95 60.56
C ARG A 465 -45.66 18.78 62.07
N LYS A 466 -44.46 18.54 62.61
CA LYS A 466 -44.26 18.38 64.06
C LYS A 466 -44.60 19.65 64.82
N PHE A 467 -44.21 20.81 64.30
CA PHE A 467 -44.57 22.11 64.88
C PHE A 467 -46.09 22.32 64.90
N ARG A 468 -46.78 22.07 63.78
CA ARG A 468 -48.24 22.20 63.69
C ARG A 468 -48.95 21.25 64.66
N ALA A 469 -48.50 19.99 64.75
CA ALA A 469 -49.05 19.02 65.71
C ALA A 469 -48.82 19.44 67.17
N ASN A 470 -47.63 19.93 67.50
CA ASN A 470 -47.32 20.45 68.84
C ASN A 470 -48.15 21.69 69.17
N LYS A 471 -48.36 22.60 68.21
CA LYS A 471 -49.23 23.77 68.38
C LYS A 471 -50.67 23.36 68.68
N LEU A 472 -51.21 22.41 67.90
CA LEU A 472 -52.56 21.87 68.13
C LEU A 472 -52.66 21.19 69.50
N SER A 473 -51.70 20.34 69.85
CA SER A 473 -51.65 19.67 71.16
C SER A 473 -51.62 20.66 72.32
N ARG A 474 -50.86 21.76 72.20
CA ARG A 474 -50.86 22.85 73.19
C ARG A 474 -52.24 23.50 73.33
N GLN A 475 -52.91 23.81 72.21
CA GLN A 475 -54.27 24.36 72.22
C GLN A 475 -55.28 23.41 72.86
N THR A 476 -55.26 22.13 72.49
CA THR A 476 -56.13 21.11 73.09
C THR A 476 -55.87 20.99 74.59
N ARG A 477 -54.60 21.01 75.02
CA ARG A 477 -54.23 20.96 76.44
C ARG A 477 -54.72 22.19 77.20
N THR A 478 -54.61 23.39 76.65
CA THR A 478 -55.13 24.60 77.31
C THR A 478 -56.63 24.55 77.47
N SER A 479 -57.37 24.10 76.45
CA SER A 479 -58.82 23.94 76.54
C SER A 479 -59.23 22.89 77.57
N TYR A 480 -58.50 21.76 77.64
CA TYR A 480 -58.73 20.72 78.65
C TYR A 480 -58.47 21.24 80.07
N VAL A 481 -57.37 21.97 80.29
CA VAL A 481 -57.05 22.55 81.61
C VAL A 481 -58.13 23.55 82.04
N SER A 482 -58.57 24.43 81.15
CA SER A 482 -59.66 25.38 81.43
C SER A 482 -60.99 24.66 81.75
N LEU A 483 -61.36 23.64 80.97
CA LEU A 483 -62.54 22.83 81.26
C LEU A 483 -62.42 22.13 82.62
N ARG A 484 -61.25 21.59 82.94
CA ARG A 484 -61.01 20.96 84.25
C ARG A 484 -61.14 21.97 85.39
N GLU A 485 -60.63 23.18 85.24
CA GLU A 485 -60.74 24.25 86.25
C GLU A 485 -62.19 24.70 86.47
N THR A 486 -62.96 24.86 85.39
CA THR A 486 -64.39 25.19 85.49
C THR A 486 -65.18 24.08 86.17
N VAL A 487 -64.96 22.82 85.79
CA VAL A 487 -65.55 21.64 86.45
C VAL A 487 -65.19 21.62 87.95
N MET A 488 -63.93 21.85 88.31
CA MET A 488 -63.49 21.92 89.71
C MET A 488 -64.18 23.07 90.48
N CYS A 489 -64.39 24.23 89.85
CA CYS A 489 -65.11 25.35 90.45
C CYS A 489 -66.59 24.99 90.72
N VAL A 490 -67.27 24.37 89.74
CA VAL A 490 -68.65 23.88 89.89
C VAL A 490 -68.73 22.83 91.01
N GLN A 491 -67.81 21.87 91.04
CA GLN A 491 -67.77 20.87 92.11
C GLN A 491 -67.54 21.49 93.49
N ARG A 492 -66.62 22.45 93.62
CA ARG A 492 -66.35 23.17 94.88
C ARG A 492 -67.57 23.97 95.35
N THR A 493 -68.20 24.73 94.45
CA THR A 493 -69.39 25.55 94.77
C THR A 493 -70.60 24.68 95.12
N PHE A 494 -70.80 23.56 94.42
CA PHE A 494 -71.84 22.59 94.77
C PHE A 494 -71.61 21.99 96.17
N ARG A 495 -70.38 21.53 96.46
CA ARG A 495 -70.02 20.99 97.78
C ARG A 495 -70.22 22.05 98.89
N ALA A 496 -69.81 23.29 98.67
CA ALA A 496 -70.00 24.39 99.61
C ALA A 496 -71.48 24.74 99.82
N LYS A 497 -72.29 24.83 98.76
CA LYS A 497 -73.74 25.06 98.85
C LYS A 497 -74.44 23.93 99.60
N ARG A 498 -74.03 22.67 99.37
CA ARG A 498 -74.56 21.52 100.09
C ARG A 498 -74.27 21.62 101.59
N LEU A 499 -73.03 21.98 101.96
CA LEU A 499 -72.63 22.16 103.36
C LEU A 499 -73.40 23.32 104.02
N ALA A 500 -73.48 24.48 103.37
CA ALA A 500 -74.23 25.63 103.88
C ALA A 500 -75.72 25.32 104.09
N ARG A 501 -76.31 24.45 103.26
CA ARG A 501 -77.70 23.99 103.43
C ARG A 501 -77.85 23.10 104.67
N GLN A 502 -76.89 22.21 104.95
CA GLN A 502 -76.87 21.40 106.17
C GLN A 502 -76.73 22.28 107.41
N ASP A 503 -75.80 23.23 107.40
CA ASP A 503 -75.58 24.17 108.50
C ASP A 503 -76.82 25.03 108.78
N ARG A 504 -77.50 25.52 107.73
CA ARG A 504 -78.75 26.28 107.86
C ARG A 504 -79.87 25.45 108.48
N LEU A 505 -80.02 24.18 108.09
CA LEU A 505 -81.01 23.28 108.69
C LEU A 505 -80.72 23.04 110.18
N SER A 506 -79.45 22.84 110.54
CA SER A 506 -79.00 22.74 111.93
C SER A 506 -79.34 24.01 112.74
N PHE A 507 -79.02 25.19 112.19
CA PHE A 507 -79.35 26.47 112.82
C PHE A 507 -80.86 26.67 112.99
N LEU A 508 -81.67 26.41 111.96
CA LEU A 508 -83.13 26.55 112.05
C LEU A 508 -83.74 25.61 113.09
N THR A 509 -83.20 24.40 113.22
CA THR A 509 -83.61 23.43 114.24
C THR A 509 -83.29 23.97 115.64
N LYS A 510 -82.05 24.42 115.87
CA LYS A 510 -81.64 25.09 117.12
C LYS A 510 -82.48 26.33 117.42
N ARG A 511 -82.81 27.14 116.41
CA ARG A 511 -83.67 28.32 116.58
C ARG A 511 -85.09 27.94 116.97
N LYS A 512 -85.67 26.92 116.33
CA LYS A 512 -87.02 26.43 116.63
C LYS A 512 -87.12 25.92 118.07
N THR A 513 -86.12 25.19 118.54
CA THR A 513 -86.07 24.73 119.95
C THR A 513 -85.94 25.91 120.92
N VAL A 514 -85.09 26.90 120.64
CA VAL A 514 -84.94 28.10 121.49
C VAL A 514 -86.23 28.92 121.54
N VAL A 515 -86.87 29.20 120.39
CA VAL A 515 -88.15 29.95 120.35
C VAL A 515 -89.25 29.19 121.09
N TYR A 516 -89.30 27.86 120.99
CA TYR A 516 -90.22 27.04 121.76
C TYR A 516 -89.99 27.19 123.27
N MET A 517 -88.73 27.09 123.72
CA MET A 517 -88.36 27.31 125.13
C MET A 517 -88.75 28.71 125.61
N GLN A 518 -88.45 29.76 124.83
CA GLN A 518 -88.81 31.14 125.15
C GLN A 518 -90.33 31.34 125.24
N ARG A 519 -91.11 30.77 124.30
CA ARG A 519 -92.57 30.84 124.31
C ARG A 519 -93.14 30.17 125.57
N LYS A 520 -92.64 28.98 125.92
CA LYS A 520 -93.06 28.26 127.13
C LYS A 520 -92.69 29.02 128.40
N PHE A 521 -91.50 29.61 128.46
CA PHE A 521 -91.07 30.46 129.57
C PHE A 521 -91.97 31.69 129.74
N ARG A 522 -92.26 32.43 128.66
CA ARG A 522 -93.15 33.60 128.69
C ARG A 522 -94.57 33.24 129.13
N ALA A 523 -95.12 32.14 128.61
CA ALA A 523 -96.44 31.63 129.03
C ALA A 523 -96.46 31.27 130.52
N ASN A 524 -95.42 30.59 131.01
CA ASN A 524 -95.29 30.28 132.44
C ASN A 524 -95.17 31.54 133.31
N ARG A 525 -94.48 32.59 132.82
CA ARG A 525 -94.37 33.88 133.55
C ARG A 525 -95.71 34.59 133.64
N LEU A 526 -96.47 34.66 132.54
CA LEU A 526 -97.82 35.23 132.50
C LEU A 526 -98.78 34.47 133.43
N ALA A 527 -98.79 33.14 133.35
CA ALA A 527 -99.61 32.31 134.24
C ALA A 527 -99.29 32.52 135.73
N ARG A 528 -98.03 32.82 136.08
CA ARG A 528 -97.65 33.20 137.46
C ARG A 528 -98.20 34.58 137.86
N GLN A 529 -98.17 35.56 136.96
CA GLN A 529 -98.72 36.91 137.21
C GLN A 529 -100.25 36.86 137.40
N GLU A 530 -100.97 36.14 136.53
CA GLU A 530 -102.42 35.93 136.66
C GLU A 530 -102.78 35.19 137.95
N ARG A 531 -101.96 34.21 138.36
CA ARG A 531 -102.15 33.53 139.64
C ARG A 531 -101.94 34.49 140.81
N GLN A 532 -100.94 35.36 140.75
CA GLN A 532 -100.70 36.38 141.78
C GLN A 532 -101.85 37.39 141.87
N SER A 533 -102.36 37.89 140.73
CA SER A 533 -103.50 38.80 140.72
C SER A 533 -104.78 38.14 141.22
N PHE A 534 -105.03 36.86 140.90
CA PHE A 534 -106.14 36.08 141.46
C PHE A 534 -106.02 35.94 142.99
N VAL A 535 -104.83 35.61 143.51
CA VAL A 535 -104.61 35.51 144.97
C VAL A 535 -104.81 36.87 145.65
N SER A 536 -104.33 37.97 145.06
CA SER A 536 -104.49 39.32 145.60
C SER A 536 -105.95 39.80 145.60
N MET A 537 -106.73 39.50 144.54
CA MET A 537 -108.18 39.74 144.53
C MET A 537 -108.91 38.90 145.56
N ARG A 538 -108.50 37.64 145.74
CA ARG A 538 -109.08 36.74 146.75
C ARG A 538 -108.81 37.24 148.17
N GLU A 539 -107.62 37.76 148.47
CA GLU A 539 -107.27 38.30 149.78
C GLU A 539 -107.99 39.63 150.08
N ALA A 540 -108.21 40.49 149.09
CA ALA A 540 -108.95 41.75 149.23
C ALA A 540 -110.46 41.56 149.50
N ALA A 541 -111.06 40.44 149.07
CA ALA A 541 -112.47 40.13 149.29
C ALA A 541 -112.79 39.58 150.70
N VAL A 542 -111.78 39.28 151.53
CA VAL A 542 -111.94 38.62 152.84
C VAL A 542 -111.90 39.59 154.04
N TYR A 543 -111.65 40.89 153.83
CA TYR A 543 -111.57 41.93 154.88
C TYR A 543 -112.67 43.00 154.77
N ILE A 544 -113.94 42.59 154.73
CA ILE A 544 -115.11 43.47 154.98
C ILE A 544 -115.74 43.09 156.31
#